data_AF-A0A416HR80-F1
#
_entry.id   AF-A0A416HR80-F1
#
_cell.length_a   1.000
_cell.length_b   1.000
_cell.length_c   1.000
_cell.angle_alpha   90.00
_cell.angle_beta   90.00
_cell.angle_gamma   90.00
#
_symmetry.space_group_name_H-M   'P 1'
#
loop_
_entity.id
_entity.type
_entity.pdbx_description
1 polymer ?
#
loop_
_entity_poly.entity_id
_entity_poly.type
_entity_poly.pdbx_seq_one_letter_code
_entity_poly.pdbx_strand_id
1 'polypeptide(L)'
;MFYVPDGTTRCGYYECKSCGNRFLDIKIGPVLVCPYCGEEPDMEIGPDEEMPQISEDAKLVKMLEGEEEIEKYDQLLSLAVTGGDYNWI
;
A
#
# COMPACT_ATOMS: atom_id res chain seq x y z
N MET A 1 -1.15 -3.72 8.78
CA MET A 1 0.24 -3.24 8.74
C MET A 1 0.94 -3.97 7.62
N PHE A 2 1.18 -3.30 6.49
CA PHE A 2 1.93 -3.87 5.38
C PHE A 2 3.40 -3.67 5.72
N TYR A 3 3.92 -4.65 6.44
CA TYR A 3 5.25 -4.64 7.01
C TYR A 3 6.23 -4.97 5.89
N VAL A 4 7.03 -3.99 5.50
CA VAL A 4 8.21 -4.26 4.70
C VAL A 4 9.21 -4.96 5.65
N PRO A 5 9.62 -6.20 5.39
CA PRO A 5 10.52 -6.91 6.29
C PRO A 5 11.86 -6.16 6.40
N ASP A 6 12.40 -6.09 7.62
CA ASP A 6 13.71 -5.52 7.93
C ASP A 6 14.79 -6.12 7.01
N GLY A 7 15.64 -5.27 6.41
CA GLY A 7 16.59 -5.66 5.37
C GLY A 7 16.08 -5.51 3.93
N THR A 8 14.87 -5.00 3.71
CA THR A 8 14.40 -4.69 2.36
C THR A 8 15.15 -3.47 1.82
N THR A 9 15.92 -3.68 0.76
CA THR A 9 16.69 -2.63 0.09
C THR A 9 15.91 -1.90 -1.00
N ARG A 10 14.75 -2.44 -1.43
CA ARG A 10 13.90 -1.84 -2.46
C ARG A 10 12.43 -2.09 -2.17
N CYS A 11 11.62 -1.04 -2.20
CA CYS A 11 10.17 -1.17 -2.12
C CYS A 11 9.47 -0.09 -2.97
N GLY A 12 8.24 -0.38 -3.36
CA GLY A 12 7.36 0.56 -4.03
C GLY A 12 6.45 1.22 -3.01
N TYR A 13 6.37 2.55 -3.06
CA TYR A 13 5.41 3.35 -2.33
C TYR A 13 4.17 3.57 -3.20
N TYR A 14 3.04 3.05 -2.75
CA TYR A 14 1.77 3.08 -3.46
C TYR A 14 0.77 3.97 -2.74
N GLU A 15 -0.03 4.68 -3.53
CA GLU A 15 -1.17 5.44 -3.03
C GLU A 15 -2.43 4.95 -3.74
N CYS A 16 -3.40 4.49 -2.95
CA CYS A 16 -4.71 4.14 -3.44
C CYS A 16 -5.54 5.40 -3.71
N LYS A 17 -5.99 5.56 -4.94
CA LYS A 17 -6.87 6.69 -5.30
C LYS A 17 -8.29 6.53 -4.76
N SER A 18 -8.74 5.30 -4.56
CA SER A 18 -10.13 5.01 -4.17
C SER A 18 -10.36 5.19 -2.68
N CYS A 19 -9.46 4.71 -1.82
CA CYS A 19 -9.56 4.92 -0.37
C CYS A 19 -8.60 5.98 0.19
N GLY A 20 -7.66 6.50 -0.61
CA GLY A 20 -6.66 7.47 -0.15
C GLY A 20 -5.54 6.86 0.71
N ASN A 21 -5.58 5.55 0.98
CA ASN A 21 -4.56 4.89 1.80
C ASN A 21 -3.24 4.77 1.05
N ARG A 22 -2.16 4.95 1.81
CA ARG A 22 -0.79 4.84 1.34
C ARG A 22 -0.14 3.63 2.00
N PHE A 23 0.63 2.86 1.23
CA PHE A 23 1.30 1.68 1.73
C PHE A 23 2.58 1.39 0.96
N LEU A 24 3.46 0.61 1.59
CA LEU A 24 4.70 0.14 1.00
C LEU A 24 4.54 -1.33 0.62
N ASP A 25 5.05 -1.71 -0.55
CA ASP A 25 5.06 -3.10 -1.00
C ASP A 25 6.41 -3.46 -1.63
N ILE A 26 6.88 -4.69 -1.40
CA ILE A 26 8.15 -5.19 -1.95
C ILE A 26 8.00 -5.47 -3.46
N LYS A 27 6.79 -5.79 -3.92
CA LYS A 27 6.47 -5.97 -5.33
C LYS A 27 6.38 -4.58 -5.98
N ILE A 28 7.25 -4.36 -6.96
CA ILE A 28 7.31 -3.11 -7.71
C ILE A 28 6.60 -3.33 -9.05
N GLY A 29 5.45 -2.71 -9.21
CA GLY A 29 4.62 -2.72 -10.41
C GLY A 29 4.03 -1.31 -10.65
N PRO A 30 3.59 -1.00 -11.87
CA PRO A 30 3.02 0.31 -12.20
C PRO A 30 1.68 0.58 -11.47
N VAL A 31 0.91 -0.48 -11.24
CA VAL A 31 -0.39 -0.49 -10.58
C VAL A 31 -0.49 -1.75 -9.72
N LEU A 32 -1.23 -1.66 -8.61
CA LEU A 32 -1.46 -2.75 -7.68
C LEU A 32 -2.89 -2.68 -7.15
N VAL A 33 -3.40 -3.83 -6.74
CA VAL A 33 -4.67 -3.91 -6.01
C VAL A 33 -4.43 -3.36 -4.61
N CYS A 34 -5.25 -2.40 -4.18
CA CYS A 34 -5.12 -1.85 -2.85
C CYS A 34 -5.57 -2.90 -1.83
N PRO A 35 -4.74 -3.32 -0.87
CA PRO A 35 -5.15 -4.37 0.07
C PRO A 35 -6.12 -3.86 1.16
N TYR A 36 -6.42 -2.56 1.18
CA TYR A 36 -7.38 -1.95 2.11
C TYR A 36 -8.80 -1.86 1.55
N CYS A 37 -8.94 -1.76 0.22
CA CYS A 37 -10.24 -1.54 -0.43
C CYS A 37 -10.41 -2.32 -1.73
N GLY A 38 -9.32 -2.84 -2.30
CA GLY A 38 -9.35 -3.78 -3.39
C GLY A 38 -9.80 -5.13 -2.81
N GLU A 39 -11.04 -5.48 -3.11
CA GLU A 39 -11.56 -6.81 -2.91
C GLU A 39 -10.93 -7.76 -3.92
N GLU A 40 -10.51 -8.93 -3.45
CA GLU A 40 -10.23 -10.05 -4.34
C GLU A 40 -11.57 -10.48 -4.98
N PRO A 41 -11.60 -10.77 -6.29
CA PRO A 41 -12.85 -11.18 -6.93
C PRO A 41 -13.35 -12.46 -6.25
N ASP A 42 -14.55 -12.40 -5.68
CA ASP A 42 -15.20 -13.56 -5.09
C ASP A 42 -15.39 -14.62 -6.19
N MET A 43 -14.68 -15.75 -6.04
CA MET A 43 -14.70 -16.83 -7.03
C MET A 43 -16.01 -17.65 -6.96
N GLU A 44 -16.95 -17.32 -6.07
CA GLU A 44 -18.31 -17.89 -6.05
C GLU A 44 -19.31 -17.14 -6.94
N ILE A 45 -18.88 -16.11 -7.69
CA ILE A 45 -19.79 -15.40 -8.60
C ILE A 45 -20.39 -16.34 -9.65
N GLY A 46 -21.72 -16.38 -9.67
CA GLY A 46 -22.46 -17.16 -10.67
C GLY A 46 -22.33 -16.54 -12.06
N PRO A 47 -22.61 -17.28 -13.15
CA PRO A 47 -22.53 -16.77 -14.53
C PRO A 47 -23.48 -15.59 -14.84
N ASP A 48 -24.42 -15.27 -13.93
CA ASP A 48 -25.37 -14.16 -14.02
C ASP A 48 -24.97 -12.91 -13.23
N GLU A 49 -23.84 -12.94 -12.49
CA GLU A 49 -23.37 -11.78 -11.71
C GLU A 49 -22.32 -10.95 -12.47
N GLU A 50 -22.40 -9.63 -12.32
CA GLU A 50 -21.50 -8.70 -13.01
C GLU A 50 -20.05 -8.90 -12.50
N MET A 51 -19.14 -9.11 -13.45
CA MET A 51 -17.73 -9.35 -13.18
C MET A 51 -17.15 -8.20 -12.33
N PRO A 52 -16.67 -8.47 -11.10
CA PRO A 52 -16.16 -7.42 -10.23
C PRO A 52 -14.96 -6.79 -10.93
N GLN A 53 -15.03 -5.49 -11.19
CA GLN A 53 -13.90 -4.76 -11.73
C GLN A 53 -12.81 -4.76 -10.67
N ILE A 54 -11.77 -5.57 -10.87
CA ILE A 54 -10.52 -5.48 -10.13
C ILE A 54 -9.94 -4.11 -10.48
N SER A 55 -10.32 -3.09 -9.73
CA SER A 55 -9.79 -1.76 -9.90
C SER A 55 -8.41 -1.76 -9.25
N GLU A 56 -7.37 -1.71 -10.07
CA GLU A 56 -5.99 -1.51 -9.62
C GLU A 56 -5.85 -0.05 -9.15
N ASP A 57 -6.46 0.23 -7.99
CA ASP A 57 -6.63 1.58 -7.47
C ASP A 57 -5.35 2.15 -6.86
N ALA A 58 -4.41 1.27 -6.48
CA ALA A 58 -3.13 1.66 -5.93
C ALA A 58 -2.13 1.91 -7.05
N LYS A 59 -1.72 3.18 -7.21
CA LYS A 59 -0.71 3.57 -8.20
C LYS A 59 0.64 3.75 -7.52
N LEU A 60 1.70 3.31 -8.19
CA LEU A 60 3.06 3.55 -7.73
C LEU A 60 3.33 5.06 -7.75
N VAL A 61 3.61 5.62 -6.58
CA VAL A 61 3.96 7.03 -6.41
C VAL A 61 5.46 7.20 -6.50
N LYS A 62 6.22 6.37 -5.77
CA LYS A 62 7.67 6.45 -5.73
C LYS A 62 8.29 5.07 -5.48
N MET A 63 9.43 4.83 -6.11
CA MET A 63 10.29 3.70 -5.76
C MET A 63 11.31 4.16 -4.72
N LEU A 64 11.39 3.44 -3.61
CA LEU A 64 12.36 3.69 -2.55
C LEU A 64 13.48 2.67 -2.67
N GLU A 65 14.72 3.16 -2.65
CA GLU A 65 15.94 2.36 -2.77
C GLU A 65 16.85 2.71 -1.59
N GLY A 66 17.07 1.74 -0.70
CA GLY A 66 17.84 1.92 0.53
C GLY A 66 16.99 1.66 1.78
N GLU A 67 17.51 0.81 2.66
CA GLU A 67 16.86 0.41 3.91
C GLU A 67 16.53 1.63 4.80
N GLU A 68 17.45 2.59 4.91
CA GLU A 68 17.27 3.81 5.71
C GLU A 68 16.12 4.70 5.18
N GLU A 69 15.94 4.80 3.86
CA GLU A 69 14.80 5.55 3.30
C GLU A 69 13.49 4.82 3.57
N ILE A 70 13.49 3.50 3.47
CA ILE A 70 12.29 2.68 3.67
C ILE A 70 11.82 2.77 5.12
N GLU A 71 12.73 2.66 6.10
CA GLU A 71 12.40 2.83 7.52
C GLU A 71 11.86 4.23 7.84
N LYS A 72 12.45 5.29 7.25
CA LYS A 72 11.95 6.67 7.41
C LYS A 72 10.52 6.80 6.89
N TYR A 73 10.23 6.26 5.70
CA TYR A 73 8.89 6.31 5.13
C TYR A 73 7.89 5.45 5.89
N ASP A 74 8.28 4.28 6.38
CA ASP A 74 7.45 3.42 7.21
C ASP A 74 7.10 4.10 8.55
N GLN A 75 8.09 4.72 9.19
CA GLN A 75 7.87 5.51 10.39
C GLN A 75 6.93 6.70 10.14
N LEU A 76 7.12 7.43 9.03
CA LEU A 76 6.23 8.54 8.63
C LEU A 76 4.80 8.07 8.36
N LEU A 77 4.61 6.91 7.73
CA LEU A 77 3.31 6.30 7.50
C LEU A 77 2.63 5.90 8.81
N SER A 78 3.39 5.29 9.72
CA SER A 78 2.90 4.92 11.05
C SER A 78 2.45 6.14 11.86
N LEU A 79 3.21 7.24 11.78
CA LEU A 79 2.87 8.52 12.42
C LEU A 79 1.62 9.17 11.81
N ALA A 80 1.48 9.15 10.48
CA ALA A 80 0.33 9.72 9.79
C ALA A 80 -0.99 8.99 10.13
N VAL A 81 -0.94 7.68 10.36
CA VAL A 81 -2.12 6.87 10.72
C VAL A 81 -2.51 7.02 12.19
N THR A 82 -1.53 7.17 13.08
CA THR A 82 -1.77 7.25 14.54
C THR A 82 -2.04 8.67 15.05
N GLY A 83 -1.90 9.70 14.20
CA GLY A 83 -2.10 11.09 14.62
C GLY A 83 -1.18 11.48 15.79
N GLY A 84 0.01 10.88 15.86
CA GLY A 84 0.93 11.07 16.96
C GLY A 84 1.53 12.46 16.94
N ASP A 85 1.03 13.34 17.82
CA ASP A 85 1.71 14.56 18.23
C ASP A 85 3.19 14.27 18.51
N TYR A 86 4.08 14.93 17.77
CA TYR A 86 5.50 15.02 18.08
C TYR A 86 5.69 15.88 19.34
N ASN A 87 5.27 15.36 20.48
CA ASN A 87 5.64 15.92 21.77
C ASN A 87 6.28 14.83 22.63
N TRP A 88 7.55 14.57 22.35
CA TRP A 88 8.49 14.07 23.34
C TRP A 88 9.82 14.80 23.13
N ILE A 89 9.84 16.00 23.72
CA ILE A 89 11.04 16.66 24.25
C ILE A 89 11.46 15.95 25.53
#